data_AF-A0A1M4TV89-F1
#
_entry.id   AF-A0A1M4TV89-F1
#
_cell.length_a   1.000
_cell.length_b   1.000
_cell.length_c   1.000
_cell.angle_alpha   90.00
_cell.angle_beta   90.00
_cell.angle_gamma   90.00
#
_symmetry.space_group_name_H-M   'P 1'
#
loop_
_entity.id
_entity.type
_entity.pdbx_description
1 polymer ?
#
loop_
_entity_poly.entity_id
_entity_poly.type
_entity_poly.pdbx_seq_one_letter_code
_entity_poly.pdbx_strand_id
1 'polypeptide(L)'
;MDSNVIQQMLKHEKHKGDMMLQKIFTEDYLNGVRKKKVGQSTRNYVKGSHPVIISPEIFDKMQEEMLNKARLLRTADGNQISGGNRYSS
;
A
#
# COMPACT_ATOMS: atom_id res chain seq x y z
N MET A 1 -13.78 -4.63 14.86
CA MET A 1 -12.45 -4.58 14.23
C MET A 1 -12.63 -3.98 12.86
N ASP A 2 -12.09 -2.78 12.64
CA ASP A 2 -12.28 -2.09 11.37
C ASP A 2 -11.46 -2.80 10.28
N SER A 3 -12.12 -3.37 9.27
CA SER A 3 -11.46 -4.08 8.15
C SER A 3 -10.39 -3.25 7.45
N ASN A 4 -10.44 -1.92 7.60
CA ASN A 4 -9.47 -0.97 7.06
C ASN A 4 -8.09 -1.09 7.75
N VAL A 5 -8.05 -1.39 9.06
CA VAL A 5 -6.78 -1.51 9.81
C VAL A 5 -5.96 -2.69 9.29
N ILE A 6 -6.60 -3.84 9.06
CA ILE A 6 -5.92 -5.04 8.52
C ILE A 6 -5.32 -4.75 7.15
N GLN A 7 -6.07 -4.08 6.26
CA GLN A 7 -5.56 -3.71 4.94
C GLN A 7 -4.37 -2.75 5.01
N GLN A 8 -4.35 -1.83 5.98
CA GLN A 8 -3.21 -0.93 6.20
C GLN A 8 -1.98 -1.67 6.72
N MET A 9 -2.17 -2.67 7.58
CA MET A 9 -1.09 -3.53 8.06
C MET A 9 -0.48 -4.32 6.90
N LEU A 10 -1.30 -4.97 6.07
CA LEU A 10 -0.83 -5.78 4.94
C LEU A 10 -0.03 -4.95 3.92
N LYS A 11 -0.41 -3.69 3.68
CA LYS A 11 0.31 -2.81 2.75
C LYS A 11 1.67 -2.31 3.26
N HIS A 12 2.00 -2.55 4.53
CA HIS A 12 3.16 -1.92 5.14
C HIS A 12 4.47 -2.62 4.75
N GLU A 13 5.42 -1.86 4.21
CA GLU A 13 6.67 -2.37 3.63
C GLU A 13 7.58 -3.03 4.67
N LYS A 14 7.46 -2.62 5.94
CA LYS A 14 8.12 -3.24 7.09
C LYS A 14 8.01 -4.76 7.14
N HIS A 15 6.90 -5.31 6.64
CA HIS A 15 6.67 -6.75 6.71
C HIS A 15 7.65 -7.55 5.84
N LYS A 16 8.14 -6.95 4.74
CA LYS A 16 9.21 -7.52 3.91
C LYS A 16 10.61 -7.00 4.27
N GLY A 17 10.78 -6.33 5.42
CA GLY A 17 12.06 -5.76 5.88
C GLY A 17 12.43 -4.41 5.26
N ASP A 18 11.56 -3.84 4.42
CA ASP A 18 11.82 -2.58 3.74
C ASP A 18 11.24 -1.39 4.52
N MET A 19 11.86 -0.21 4.38
CA MET A 19 11.42 1.00 5.06
C MET A 19 11.28 2.15 4.07
N MET A 20 10.16 2.87 4.15
CA MET A 20 9.97 4.11 3.42
C MET A 20 10.04 5.29 4.39
N LEU A 21 11.08 6.10 4.23
CA LEU A 21 11.35 7.27 5.04
C LEU A 21 10.62 8.50 4.48
N GLN A 22 10.34 9.46 5.38
CA GLN A 22 9.76 10.75 5.01
C GLN A 22 8.44 10.68 4.22
N LYS A 23 7.55 9.73 4.57
CA LYS A 23 6.17 9.69 4.00
C LYS A 23 5.40 11.01 4.26
N ILE A 24 5.76 11.72 5.32
CA ILE A 24 5.15 12.96 5.80
C ILE A 24 6.27 14.00 5.94
N PHE A 25 5.97 15.26 5.62
CA PHE A 25 6.86 16.40 5.85
C PHE A 25 6.15 17.50 6.62
N THR A 26 6.95 18.33 7.27
CA THR A 26 6.49 19.55 7.90
C THR A 26 6.48 20.65 6.84
N GLU A 27 5.30 21.12 6.45
CA GLU A 27 5.13 22.21 5.47
C GLU A 27 5.38 23.56 6.15
N ASP A 28 4.90 23.69 7.39
CA ASP A 28 5.07 24.88 8.22
C ASP A 28 5.76 24.50 9.54
N TYR A 29 6.99 24.98 9.72
CA TYR A 29 7.80 24.68 10.90
C TYR A 29 7.33 25.45 12.15
N LEU A 30 6.67 26.59 11.99
CA LEU A 30 6.18 27.40 13.10
C LEU A 30 4.87 26.84 13.66
N ASN A 31 3.99 26.35 12.77
CA ASN A 31 2.68 25.82 13.16
C ASN A 31 2.63 24.29 13.26
N GLY A 32 3.74 23.59 12.98
CA GLY A 32 3.85 22.14 13.11
C GLY A 32 2.95 21.34 12.16
N VAL A 33 2.50 21.96 11.06
CA VAL A 33 1.57 21.36 10.10
C VAL A 33 2.29 20.26 9.32
N ARG A 34 1.83 19.02 9.49
CA ARG A 34 2.38 17.83 8.84
C ARG A 34 1.50 17.38 7.68
N LYS A 35 2.09 17.18 6.50
CA LYS A 35 1.39 16.78 5.28
C LYS A 35 2.08 15.60 4.62
N LYS A 36 1.30 14.72 3.96
CA LYS A 36 1.88 13.63 3.17
C LYS A 36 2.68 14.22 2.01
N LYS A 37 3.93 13.79 1.82
CA LYS A 37 4.77 14.28 0.71
C LYS A 37 4.19 13.78 -0.61
N VAL A 38 3.56 14.62 -1.42
CA VAL A 38 3.16 14.30 -2.80
C VAL A 38 4.11 15.08 -3.73
N GLY A 39 5.25 14.46 -4.08
CA GLY A 39 6.17 15.00 -5.08
C GLY A 39 7.13 16.15 -4.66
N GLN A 40 6.96 16.77 -3.49
CA GLN A 40 7.79 17.92 -3.07
C GLN A 40 9.20 17.58 -2.55
N SER A 41 9.53 16.31 -2.30
CA SER A 41 10.92 15.86 -2.07
C SER A 41 11.07 14.35 -2.32
N THR A 42 12.32 13.89 -2.40
CA THR A 42 12.66 12.47 -2.54
C THR A 42 12.12 11.66 -1.36
N ARG A 43 11.22 10.71 -1.65
CA ARG A 43 10.85 9.65 -0.70
C ARG A 43 11.95 8.59 -0.77
N ASN A 44 12.68 8.41 0.32
CA ASN A 44 13.79 7.46 0.34
C ASN A 44 13.28 6.07 0.71
N TYR A 45 13.40 5.13 -0.24
CA TYR A 45 13.09 3.73 -0.05
C TYR A 45 14.36 2.96 0.32
N VAL A 46 14.36 2.34 1.50
CA VAL A 46 15.49 1.58 2.02
C VAL A 46 15.13 0.10 2.02
N LYS A 47 15.92 -0.71 1.31
CA LYS A 47 15.77 -2.17 1.29
C LYS A 47 16.45 -2.80 2.50
N GLY A 48 15.83 -3.82 3.10
CA GLY A 48 16.47 -4.65 4.14
C GLY A 48 16.90 -3.87 5.39
N SER A 49 16.11 -2.89 5.83
CA SER A 49 16.41 -2.06 6.99
C SER A 49 16.31 -2.81 8.33
N HIS A 50 15.54 -3.90 8.39
CA HIS A 50 15.24 -4.65 9.61
C HIS A 50 14.86 -6.09 9.27
N PRO A 51 14.88 -7.00 10.26
CA PRO A 51 14.50 -8.40 10.06
C PRO A 51 13.11 -8.52 9.44
N VAL A 52 13.05 -9.36 8.41
CA VAL A 52 11.86 -9.62 7.63
C VAL A 52 10.84 -10.37 8.50
N ILE A 53 9.60 -9.88 8.55
CA ILE A 53 8.51 -10.57 9.27
C ILE A 53 7.91 -11.68 8.39
N ILE A 54 7.73 -11.40 7.10
CA ILE A 54 7.26 -12.35 6.08
C ILE A 54 8.13 -12.27 4.84
N SER A 55 8.43 -13.42 4.23
CA SER A 55 9.32 -13.46 3.07
C SER A 55 8.82 -12.55 1.94
N PRO A 56 9.72 -11.94 1.15
CA PRO A 56 9.33 -11.08 0.02
C PRO A 56 8.36 -11.78 -0.94
N GLU A 57 8.55 -13.07 -1.19
CA GLU A 57 7.68 -13.87 -2.04
C GLU A 57 6.24 -13.93 -1.52
N ILE A 58 6.05 -14.12 -0.21
CA ILE A 58 4.72 -14.15 0.41
C ILE A 58 4.08 -12.77 0.36
N PHE A 59 4.88 -11.72 0.62
CA PHE A 59 4.42 -10.33 0.53
C PHE A 59 3.95 -9.98 -0.88
N ASP A 60 4.69 -10.38 -1.90
CA ASP A 60 4.37 -10.09 -3.30
C ASP A 60 3.09 -10.83 -3.73
N LYS A 61 2.94 -12.12 -3.38
CA LYS A 61 1.70 -12.89 -3.62
C LYS A 61 0.48 -12.26 -2.96
N MET A 62 0.62 -11.80 -1.71
CA MET A 62 -0.46 -11.11 -0.98
C MET A 62 -0.86 -9.80 -1.67
N GLN A 63 0.10 -9.01 -2.14
CA GLN A 63 -0.18 -7.76 -2.85
C GLN A 63 -0.90 -8.01 -4.19
N GLU A 64 -0.50 -9.07 -4.91
CA GLU A 64 -1.19 -9.51 -6.12
C GLU A 64 -2.63 -9.93 -5.83
N GLU A 65 -2.87 -10.71 -4.78
CA GLU A 65 -4.21 -11.12 -4.37
C GLU A 65 -5.07 -9.90 -3.99
N MET A 66 -4.50 -8.92 -3.30
CA MET A 66 -5.19 -7.67 -2.97
C MET A 66 -5.57 -6.87 -4.22
N LEU A 67 -4.68 -6.79 -5.21
CA LEU A 67 -4.96 -6.15 -6.50
C LEU A 67 -6.04 -6.91 -7.26
N ASN A 68 -6.00 -8.24 -7.26
CA ASN A 68 -7.01 -9.08 -7.89
C ASN A 68 -8.39 -8.84 -7.24
N LYS A 69 -8.46 -8.89 -5.91
CA LYS A 69 -9.69 -8.58 -5.14
C LYS A 69 -10.22 -7.18 -5.40
N ALA A 70 -9.35 -6.19 -5.61
CA ALA A 70 -9.77 -4.83 -5.96
C ALA A 70 -10.34 -4.72 -7.39
N ARG A 71 -9.92 -5.60 -8.31
CA ARG A 71 -10.43 -5.66 -9.69
C ARG A 71 -11.71 -6.48 -9.84
N LEU A 72 -12.00 -7.36 -8.89
CA LEU A 72 -13.23 -8.14 -8.87
C LEU A 72 -14.38 -7.26 -8.37
N LEU A 73 -15.35 -6.99 -9.24
CA LEU A 73 -16.60 -6.38 -8.84
C LEU A 73 -17.52 -7.49 -8.31
N ARG A 74 -18.12 -7.28 -7.14
CA ARG A 74 -19.19 -8.16 -6.65
C ARG A 74 -20.51 -7.66 -7.24
N THR A 75 -21.17 -8.49 -8.05
CA THR A 75 -22.55 -8.24 -8.47
C THR A 75 -23.50 -8.43 -7.28
N ALA A 76 -24.70 -7.83 -7.34
CA ALA A 76 -25.71 -7.93 -6.27
C ALA A 76 -26.08 -9.40 -5.95
N ASP A 77 -26.00 -10.28 -6.94
CA ASP A 77 -26.29 -11.72 -6.83
C ASP A 77 -25.13 -12.55 -6.24
N GLY A 78 -24.07 -11.90 -5.75
CA GLY A 78 -22.91 -12.56 -5.15
C GLY A 78 -21.92 -13.14 -6.14
N ASN A 79 -22.18 -13.01 -7.45
CA ASN A 79 -21.27 -13.49 -8.50
C ASN A 79 -20.02 -12.58 -8.61
N GLN A 80 -18.88 -13.17 -8.94
CA GLN A 80 -17.62 -12.44 -9.11
C GLN A 80 -17.41 -12.14 -10.59
N ILE A 81 -17.48 -10.87 -10.97
CA ILE A 81 -17.18 -10.41 -12.33
C ILE A 81 -15.83 -9.70 -12.33
N SER A 82 -14.93 -10.13 -13.21
CA SER A 82 -13.69 -9.39 -13.45
C SER A 82 -14.04 -8.04 -14.07
N GLY A 83 -13.67 -6.95 -13.40
CA GLY A 83 -13.77 -5.60 -13.94
C GLY A 83 -12.80 -5.47 -15.12
N GLY A 84 -13.22 -5.91 -16.30
CA GLY A 84 -12.43 -5.83 -17.53
C GLY A 84 -12.00 -4.40 -17.82
N ASN A 85 -10.73 -4.23 -18.20
CA ASN A 85 -10.16 -2.95 -18.59
C ASN A 85 -10.93 -2.40 -19.82
N ARG A 86 -11.69 -1.32 -19.65
CA ARG A 86 -12.45 -0.65 -20.75
C ARG A 86 -11.58 0.18 -21.71
N TYR A 87 -10.26 0.06 -21.58
CA TYR A 87 -9.30 0.72 -22.45
C TYR A 87 -8.33 -0.34 -22.97
N SER A 88 -8.61 -0.79 -24.20
CA SER A 88 -7.64 -1.36 -25.12
C SER A 88 -7.17 -0.19 -26.00
N SER A 89 -5.87 0.09 -26.02
CA SER A 89 -5.25 0.79 -27.15
C SER A 89 -4.66 -0.25 -28.09
#